data_AF-A0A2U3LG65-F1
#
_entry.id   AF-A0A2U3LG65-F1
#
_cell.length_a   1.000
_cell.length_b   1.000
_cell.length_c   1.000
_cell.angle_alpha   90.00
_cell.angle_beta   90.00
_cell.angle_gamma   90.00
#
_symmetry.space_group_name_H-M   'P 1'
#
loop_
_entity.id
_entity.type
_entity.pdbx_description
1 polymer ?
#
loop_
_entity_poly.entity_id
_entity_poly.type
_entity_poly.pdbx_seq_one_letter_code
_entity_poly.pdbx_strand_id
1 'polypeptide(L)'
;MAEKRKPTYDLEALKTITDNPICPETGDPIRRDVRPMTLTYKDESITFDQPGWYCDQADEGILVGKDLQMVGILAELERSLIQERTKAGRAAAVARGVWMGRKRFLSAQQVAHARKLIEQGEDPDDVAESL
;
A
#
# COMPACT_ATOMS: atom_id res chain seq x y z
N MET A 1 15.55 18.14 13.88
CA MET A 1 14.72 16.94 13.95
C MET A 1 13.51 17.26 14.81
N ALA A 2 12.33 17.39 14.20
CA ALA A 2 11.11 17.72 14.93
C ALA A 2 10.38 16.41 15.30
N GLU A 3 10.46 16.04 16.58
CA GLU A 3 9.67 14.99 17.19
C GLU A 3 8.18 15.31 16.99
N LYS A 4 7.52 14.59 16.08
CA LYS A 4 6.08 14.75 15.85
C LYS A 4 5.35 14.28 17.11
N ARG A 5 4.82 15.21 17.91
CA ARG A 5 3.90 14.90 19.01
C ARG A 5 2.76 14.05 18.44
N LYS A 6 2.68 12.78 18.81
CA LYS A 6 1.51 11.97 18.53
C LYS A 6 0.33 12.60 19.28
N PRO A 7 -0.82 12.82 18.64
CA PRO A 7 -2.00 13.30 19.36
C PRO A 7 -2.33 12.29 20.45
N THR A 8 -2.39 12.73 21.70
CA THR A 8 -2.87 11.90 22.80
C THR A 8 -4.38 11.83 22.67
N TYR A 9 -4.86 10.87 21.89
CA TYR A 9 -6.29 10.57 21.85
C TYR A 9 -6.68 9.94 23.20
N ASP A 10 -7.74 10.46 23.81
CA ASP A 10 -8.34 9.85 24.99
C ASP A 10 -8.98 8.52 24.57
N LEU A 11 -8.30 7.43 24.90
CA LEU A 11 -8.73 6.07 24.55
C LEU A 11 -10.00 5.65 25.29
N GLU A 12 -10.35 6.29 26.41
CA GLU A 12 -11.62 6.05 27.12
C GLU A 12 -12.79 6.74 26.38
N ALA A 13 -12.59 7.96 25.89
CA ALA A 13 -13.57 8.67 25.07
C ALA A 13 -13.78 8.04 23.68
N LEU A 14 -12.76 7.39 23.11
CA LEU A 14 -12.92 6.59 21.90
C LEU A 14 -13.68 5.29 22.15
N LYS A 15 -13.56 4.67 23.33
CA LYS A 15 -14.34 3.47 23.70
C LYS A 15 -15.84 3.77 23.81
N THR A 16 -16.22 4.90 24.39
CA THR A 16 -17.63 5.28 24.54
C THR A 16 -18.33 5.58 23.21
N ILE A 17 -17.59 6.04 22.18
CA ILE A 17 -18.11 6.18 20.82
C ILE A 17 -18.30 4.81 20.14
N THR A 18 -17.47 3.82 20.47
CA THR A 18 -17.52 2.50 19.83
C THR A 18 -18.55 1.52 20.40
N ASP A 19 -19.00 1.72 21.64
CA ASP A 19 -19.91 0.79 22.32
C ASP A 19 -21.40 1.10 22.07
N ASN A 20 -21.75 2.35 21.77
CA ASN A 20 -23.11 2.75 21.41
C ASN A 20 -23.09 3.89 20.37
N PRO A 21 -22.67 3.58 19.13
CA PRO A 21 -22.61 4.61 18.10
C PRO A 21 -24.01 5.10 17.73
N ILE A 22 -24.09 6.36 17.33
CA ILE A 22 -25.31 7.02 16.87
C ILE A 22 -25.16 7.30 15.38
N CYS A 23 -26.26 7.24 14.63
CA CYS A 23 -26.25 7.59 13.22
C CYS A 23 -25.85 9.06 13.04
N PRO A 24 -24.81 9.39 12.26
CA PRO A 24 -24.41 10.77 12.01
C PRO A 24 -25.50 11.60 11.32
N GLU A 25 -26.31 10.96 10.49
CA GLU A 25 -27.36 11.60 9.68
C GLU A 25 -28.67 11.80 10.47
N THR A 26 -29.14 10.77 11.19
CA THR A 26 -30.47 10.80 11.82
C THR A 26 -30.44 11.03 13.34
N GLY A 27 -29.30 10.83 13.99
CA GLY A 27 -29.23 10.84 15.46
C GLY A 27 -29.85 9.61 16.14
N ASP A 28 -30.33 8.63 15.35
CA ASP A 28 -30.92 7.40 15.88
C ASP A 28 -29.87 6.36 16.27
N PRO A 29 -30.20 5.45 17.19
CA PRO A 29 -29.30 4.36 17.56
C PRO A 29 -29.05 3.44 16.35
N ILE A 30 -27.79 3.25 15.99
CA ILE A 30 -27.41 2.26 14.98
C ILE A 30 -27.22 0.90 15.63
N ARG A 31 -27.51 -0.16 14.89
CA ARG A 31 -27.50 -1.53 15.40
C ARG A 31 -26.42 -2.34 14.72
N ARG A 32 -25.84 -3.25 15.49
CA ARG A 32 -24.91 -4.23 14.94
C ARG A 32 -25.69 -5.21 14.06
N ASP A 33 -25.33 -5.27 12.79
CA ASP A 33 -25.98 -6.13 11.79
C ASP A 33 -24.96 -6.59 10.73
N VAL A 34 -25.40 -7.42 9.79
CA VAL A 34 -24.61 -7.96 8.69
C VAL A 34 -25.35 -7.68 7.39
N ARG A 35 -24.72 -6.93 6.48
CA ARG A 35 -25.30 -6.62 5.17
C ARG A 35 -24.41 -7.14 4.04
N PRO A 36 -24.99 -7.60 2.93
CA PRO A 36 -24.21 -8.03 1.79
C PRO A 36 -23.45 -6.85 1.19
N MET A 37 -22.13 -6.94 1.16
CA MET A 37 -21.29 -6.03 0.40
C MET A 37 -20.83 -6.72 -0.88
N THR A 38 -20.99 -6.04 -2.01
CA THR A 38 -20.51 -6.53 -3.30
C THR A 38 -19.25 -5.79 -3.69
N LEU A 39 -18.15 -6.52 -3.85
CA LEU A 39 -16.93 -6.03 -4.46
C LEU A 39 -16.92 -6.41 -5.94
N THR A 40 -16.84 -5.41 -6.81
CA THR A 40 -16.78 -5.61 -8.27
C THR A 40 -15.40 -5.19 -8.77
N TYR A 41 -14.76 -6.04 -9.55
CA TYR A 41 -13.52 -5.73 -10.26
C TYR A 41 -13.57 -6.30 -11.68
N LYS A 42 -13.53 -5.41 -12.67
CA LYS A 42 -13.80 -5.74 -14.08
C LYS A 42 -15.16 -6.45 -14.19
N ASP A 43 -15.22 -7.59 -14.87
CA ASP A 43 -16.43 -8.35 -15.12
C ASP A 43 -16.69 -9.42 -14.03
N GLU A 44 -15.92 -9.40 -12.94
CA GLU A 44 -16.08 -10.30 -11.81
C GLU A 44 -16.62 -9.55 -10.60
N SER A 45 -17.56 -10.17 -9.89
CA SER A 45 -18.09 -9.67 -8.63
C SER A 45 -18.16 -10.77 -7.60
N ILE A 46 -17.96 -10.39 -6.35
CA ILE A 46 -18.17 -11.25 -5.19
C ILE A 46 -18.99 -10.49 -4.16
N THR A 47 -20.06 -11.12 -3.69
CA THR A 47 -20.87 -10.61 -2.59
C THR A 47 -20.52 -11.41 -1.34
N PHE A 48 -20.26 -10.71 -0.25
CA PHE A 48 -20.00 -11.32 1.04
C PHE A 48 -20.69 -10.56 2.17
N ASP A 49 -20.88 -11.27 3.26
CA ASP A 49 -21.52 -10.77 4.46
C ASP A 49 -20.59 -9.80 5.19
N GLN A 50 -20.94 -8.51 5.16
CA GLN A 50 -20.18 -7.47 5.85
C GLN A 50 -20.85 -7.12 7.19
N PRO A 51 -20.23 -7.50 8.32
CA PRO A 51 -20.70 -7.04 9.62
C PRO A 51 -20.40 -5.55 9.79
N GLY A 52 -21.22 -4.84 10.55
CA GLY A 52 -21.08 -3.40 10.74
C GLY A 52 -22.14 -2.85 11.68
N TRP A 53 -22.09 -1.55 11.92
CA TRP A 53 -23.17 -0.84 12.57
C TRP A 53 -24.02 -0.13 11.52
N TYR A 54 -25.29 -0.48 11.43
CA TYR A 54 -26.19 -0.01 10.38
C TYR A 54 -27.37 0.76 10.96
N CYS A 55 -27.83 1.77 10.22
CA CYS A 55 -29.09 2.44 10.48
C CYS A 55 -30.22 1.73 9.69
N ASP A 56 -31.42 1.64 10.28
CA ASP A 56 -32.60 1.11 9.58
C ASP A 56 -33.25 2.16 8.65
N GLN A 57 -32.97 3.44 8.91
CA GLN A 57 -33.62 4.57 8.22
C GLN A 57 -32.72 5.27 7.19
N ALA A 58 -31.41 5.01 7.25
CA ALA A 58 -30.42 5.52 6.31
C ALA A 58 -29.61 4.35 5.76
N ASP A 59 -29.21 4.42 4.50
CA ASP A 59 -28.38 3.37 3.85
C ASP A 59 -26.89 3.48 4.22
N GLU A 60 -26.59 4.20 5.31
CA GLU A 60 -25.24 4.43 5.81
C GLU A 60 -24.98 3.58 7.04
N GLY A 61 -23.77 3.01 7.09
CA GLY A 61 -23.29 2.21 8.21
C GLY A 61 -21.86 2.55 8.58
N ILE A 62 -21.53 2.40 9.85
CA ILE A 62 -20.18 2.58 10.38
C ILE A 62 -19.51 1.22 10.44
N LEU A 63 -18.40 1.09 9.71
CA LEU A 63 -17.52 -0.08 9.76
C LEU A 63 -16.33 0.24 10.66
N VAL A 64 -16.16 -0.53 11.74
CA VAL A 64 -14.97 -0.41 12.59
C VAL A 64 -13.87 -1.35 12.12
N GLY A 65 -12.63 -1.17 12.58
CA GLY A 65 -11.49 -1.93 12.08
C GLY A 65 -11.63 -3.46 12.13
N LYS A 66 -12.37 -3.99 13.11
CA LYS A 66 -12.67 -5.43 13.21
C LYS A 66 -13.56 -5.94 12.06
N ASP A 67 -14.38 -5.07 11.49
CA ASP A 67 -15.39 -5.39 10.48
C ASP A 67 -14.75 -5.61 9.11
N LEU A 68 -13.63 -4.93 8.89
CA LEU A 68 -12.86 -4.97 7.66
C LEU A 68 -11.88 -6.15 7.57
N GLN A 69 -11.88 -7.07 8.54
CA GLN A 69 -10.94 -8.20 8.56
C GLN A 69 -11.02 -9.06 7.30
N MET A 70 -12.24 -9.39 6.84
CA MET A 70 -12.43 -10.17 5.61
C MET A 70 -11.85 -9.45 4.39
N VAL A 71 -12.11 -8.15 4.27
CA VAL A 71 -11.56 -7.32 3.18
C VAL A 71 -10.03 -7.27 3.24
N GLY A 72 -9.47 -7.13 4.45
CA GLY A 72 -8.02 -7.14 4.66
C GLY A 72 -7.36 -8.43 4.19
N ILE A 73 -7.94 -9.59 4.56
CA ILE A 73 -7.44 -10.90 4.12
C ILE A 73 -7.50 -11.03 2.60
N LEU A 74 -8.60 -10.61 1.96
CA LEU A 74 -8.74 -10.65 0.51
C LEU A 74 -7.69 -9.75 -0.19
N ALA A 75 -7.44 -8.56 0.35
CA ALA A 75 -6.43 -7.65 -0.18
C ALA A 75 -5.00 -8.21 -0.06
N GLU A 76 -4.69 -8.90 1.05
CA GLU A 76 -3.39 -9.56 1.22
C GLU A 76 -3.21 -10.73 0.25
N LEU A 77 -4.26 -11.53 0.03
CA LEU A 77 -4.27 -12.62 -0.93
C LEU A 77 -4.02 -12.10 -2.36
N GLU A 78 -4.77 -11.09 -2.80
CA GLU A 78 -4.62 -10.48 -4.12
C GLU A 78 -3.21 -9.92 -4.33
N ARG A 79 -2.68 -9.20 -3.33
CA ARG A 79 -1.30 -8.70 -3.33
C ARG A 79 -0.28 -9.83 -3.47
N SER A 80 -0.47 -10.97 -2.80
CA SER A 80 0.43 -12.13 -2.93
C SER A 80 0.43 -12.68 -4.36
N LEU A 81 -0.75 -12.88 -4.96
CA LEU A 81 -0.90 -13.37 -6.32
C LEU A 81 -0.25 -12.44 -7.36
N ILE A 82 -0.43 -11.12 -7.21
CA ILE A 82 0.22 -10.12 -8.07
C ILE A 82 1.74 -10.23 -7.94
N GLN A 83 2.27 -10.37 -6.72
CA GLN A 83 3.71 -10.51 -6.50
C GLN A 83 4.27 -11.77 -7.15
N GLU A 84 3.60 -12.92 -6.99
CA GLU A 84 4.01 -14.18 -7.61
C GLU A 84 4.09 -14.07 -9.13
N ARG A 85 3.02 -13.54 -9.75
CA ARG A 85 3.00 -13.33 -11.20
C ARG A 85 4.08 -12.35 -11.67
N THR A 86 4.32 -11.29 -10.90
CA THR A 86 5.36 -10.30 -11.20
C THR A 86 6.76 -10.91 -11.09
N LYS A 87 7.01 -11.74 -10.08
CA LYS A 87 8.28 -12.47 -9.91
C LYS A 87 8.51 -13.43 -11.07
N ALA A 88 7.50 -14.21 -11.45
CA ALA A 88 7.57 -15.11 -12.60
C ALA A 88 7.85 -14.35 -13.91
N GLY A 89 7.13 -13.26 -14.16
CA GLY A 89 7.34 -12.42 -15.34
C GLY A 89 8.74 -11.80 -15.38
N ARG A 90 9.24 -11.33 -14.23
CA ARG A 90 10.60 -10.83 -14.07
C ARG A 90 11.64 -11.90 -14.38
N ALA A 91 11.49 -13.09 -13.83
CA ALA A 91 12.41 -14.20 -14.08
C ALA A 91 12.45 -14.58 -15.57
N ALA A 92 11.29 -14.65 -16.22
CA ALA A 92 11.19 -14.91 -17.64
C ALA A 92 11.82 -13.79 -18.49
N ALA A 93 11.69 -12.52 -18.10
CA ALA A 93 12.34 -11.40 -18.78
C ALA A 93 13.87 -11.49 -18.67
N VAL A 94 14.39 -11.78 -17.47
CA VAL A 94 15.83 -11.98 -17.24
C VAL A 94 16.35 -13.15 -18.08
N ALA A 95 15.62 -14.28 -18.15
CA ALA A 95 16.00 -15.42 -18.98
C ALA A 95 16.05 -15.10 -20.48
N ARG A 96 15.25 -14.13 -20.95
CA ARG A 96 15.31 -13.59 -22.32
C ARG A 96 16.43 -12.55 -22.53
N GLY A 97 17.24 -12.26 -21.52
CA GLY A 97 18.31 -11.27 -21.59
C GLY A 97 17.86 -9.82 -21.43
N VAL A 98 16.64 -9.57 -20.94
CA VAL A 98 16.18 -8.20 -20.65
C VAL A 98 17.00 -7.62 -19.50
N TRP A 99 17.67 -6.50 -19.74
CA TRP A 99 18.37 -5.74 -18.69
C TRP A 99 17.37 -5.16 -17.70
N MET A 100 17.40 -5.64 -16.46
CA MET A 100 16.57 -5.13 -15.38
C MET A 100 17.24 -3.94 -14.69
N GLY A 101 16.45 -2.95 -14.28
CA GLY A 101 16.93 -1.79 -13.52
C GLY A 101 17.45 -0.65 -14.39
N ARG A 102 18.17 0.29 -13.76
CA ARG A 102 18.69 1.48 -14.45
C ARG A 102 19.71 1.04 -15.50
N LYS A 103 19.55 1.54 -16.73
CA LYS A 103 20.57 1.37 -17.78
C LYS A 103 21.84 2.08 -17.35
N ARG A 104 23.00 1.50 -17.68
CA ARG A 104 24.28 2.17 -17.47
C ARG A 104 24.28 3.48 -18.27
N PHE A 105 24.55 4.59 -17.59
CA PHE A 105 24.64 5.91 -18.21
C PHE A 105 26.02 6.11 -18.85
N LEU A 106 27.07 5.75 -18.13
CA LEU A 106 28.44 5.79 -18.64
C LEU A 106 28.74 4.60 -19.54
N SER A 107 29.39 4.88 -20.66
CA SER A 107 29.94 3.87 -21.57
C SER A 107 31.07 3.08 -20.90
N ALA A 108 31.44 1.94 -21.48
CA ALA A 108 32.58 1.16 -21.00
C ALA A 108 33.90 1.96 -21.06
N GLN A 109 34.05 2.81 -22.07
CA GLN A 109 35.23 3.67 -22.25
C GLN A 109 35.31 4.76 -21.19
N GLN A 110 34.21 5.45 -20.89
CA GLN A 110 34.15 6.45 -19.82
C GLN A 110 34.49 5.82 -18.46
N VAL A 111 33.96 4.63 -18.16
CA VAL A 111 34.31 3.93 -16.91
C VAL A 111 35.79 3.54 -16.86
N ALA A 112 36.37 3.08 -17.96
CA ALA A 112 37.79 2.75 -18.01
C ALA A 112 38.67 4.01 -17.86
N HIS A 113 38.28 5.11 -18.49
CA HIS A 113 38.97 6.40 -18.38
C HIS A 113 38.95 6.93 -16.95
N ALA A 114 37.77 6.99 -16.32
CA ALA A 114 37.63 7.42 -14.93
C ALA A 114 38.46 6.58 -13.96
N ARG A 115 38.42 5.24 -14.12
CA ARG A 115 39.22 4.35 -13.28
C ARG A 115 40.72 4.64 -13.38
N LYS A 116 41.21 4.88 -14.59
CA LYS A 116 42.61 5.20 -14.82
C LYS A 116 43.02 6.51 -14.15
N LEU A 117 42.19 7.57 -14.23
CA LEU A 117 42.48 8.86 -13.60
C LEU A 117 42.53 8.73 -12.06
N ILE A 118 41.58 8.00 -11.48
CA ILE A 118 41.57 7.73 -10.03
C ILE A 118 42.81 6.94 -9.61
N GLU A 119 43.21 5.91 -10.37
CA GLU A 119 44.43 5.12 -10.09
C GLU A 119 45.71 5.96 -10.20
N GLN A 120 45.70 7.02 -11.02
CA GLN A 120 46.81 7.97 -11.16
C GLN A 120 46.86 9.01 -10.03
N GLY A 121 45.87 9.02 -9.14
CA GLY A 121 45.82 9.90 -7.97
C GLY A 121 45.07 11.21 -8.19
N GLU A 122 44.35 11.37 -9.30
CA GLU A 122 43.48 12.53 -9.53
C GLU A 122 42.30 12.55 -8.54
N ASP A 123 41.86 13.75 -8.14
CA ASP A 123 40.76 13.90 -7.20
C ASP A 123 39.43 13.44 -7.82
N PRO A 124 38.60 12.65 -7.12
CA PRO A 124 37.34 12.14 -7.66
C PRO A 124 36.37 13.20 -8.19
N ASP A 125 36.38 14.43 -7.65
CA ASP A 125 35.50 15.51 -8.14
C ASP A 125 35.94 16.00 -9.52
N ASP A 126 37.25 16.14 -9.75
CA ASP A 126 37.83 16.51 -11.04
C ASP A 126 37.60 15.39 -12.09
N VAL A 127 37.65 14.13 -11.65
CA VAL A 127 37.31 12.98 -12.51
C VAL A 127 35.82 12.97 -12.88
N ALA A 128 34.93 13.37 -11.99
CA ALA A 128 33.51 13.45 -12.28
C ALA A 128 33.16 14.54 -13.32
N GLU A 129 33.86 15.67 -13.29
CA GLU A 129 33.68 16.76 -14.26
C GLU A 129 34.23 16.40 -15.65
N SER A 130 35.21 15.50 -15.72
CA SER A 130 35.87 15.09 -16.97
C SER A 130 35.22 13.90 -17.71
N LEU A 131 34.06 13.42 -17.24
CA LEU A 131 33.40 12.19 -17.71
C LEU A 131 32.31 12.35 -18.78
#